data_AF-A0A936DYN8-F1
#
_entry.id   AF-A0A936DYN8-F1
#
_cell.length_a   1.000
_cell.length_b   1.000
_cell.length_c   1.000
_cell.angle_alpha   90.00
_cell.angle_beta   90.00
_cell.angle_gamma   90.00
#
_symmetry.space_group_name_H-M   'P 1'
#
loop_
_entity.id
_entity.type
_entity.pdbx_description
1 polymer ?
#
loop_
_entity_poly.entity_id
_entity_poly.type
_entity_poly.pdbx_seq_one_letter_code
_entity_poly.pdbx_strand_id
1 'polypeptide(L)'
;MRIGVVAAEWAVAPWDEKAASDNDVKFAGVMDKDSGVFTPAAAGPNPARKYQTNNAGNLKVVASVQDGERTLQGEGRLLVTVQRWNNPPIR
;
A
#
# COMPACT_ATOMS: atom_id res chain seq x y z
N MET A 1 7.24 -27.31 -3.91
CA MET A 1 8.45 -26.82 -3.22
C MET A 1 8.28 -25.33 -2.97
N ARG A 2 8.56 -24.83 -1.76
CA ARG A 2 8.49 -23.40 -1.39
C ARG A 2 9.91 -22.90 -1.11
N ILE A 3 10.32 -21.82 -1.76
CA ILE A 3 11.72 -21.32 -1.73
C ILE A 3 12.01 -20.34 -0.59
N GLY A 4 10.97 -19.84 0.10
CA GLY A 4 11.11 -18.88 1.20
C GLY A 4 10.87 -17.43 0.78
N VAL A 5 11.31 -16.48 1.61
CA VAL A 5 11.26 -15.03 1.33
C VAL A 5 12.52 -14.67 0.55
N VAL A 6 12.37 -13.87 -0.50
CA VAL A 6 13.45 -13.41 -1.37
C VAL A 6 13.48 -11.89 -1.40
N ALA A 7 14.65 -11.31 -1.68
CA ALA A 7 14.77 -9.87 -1.88
C ALA A 7 13.95 -9.45 -3.11
N ALA A 8 13.16 -8.39 -2.97
CA ALA A 8 12.28 -7.88 -3.99
C ALA A 8 12.29 -6.35 -3.96
N GLU A 9 12.02 -5.73 -5.10
CA GLU A 9 11.68 -4.31 -5.17
C GLU A 9 10.17 -4.14 -4.97
N TRP A 10 9.82 -3.22 -4.08
CA TRP A 10 8.44 -3.00 -3.66
C TRP A 10 7.88 -1.70 -4.21
N ALA A 11 6.66 -1.76 -4.71
CA ALA A 11 5.91 -0.61 -5.19
C ALA A 11 4.44 -0.71 -4.80
N VAL A 12 3.75 0.42 -4.89
CA VAL A 12 2.29 0.50 -4.77
C VAL A 12 1.69 1.07 -6.04
N ALA A 13 0.57 0.49 -6.46
CA ALA A 13 -0.24 0.93 -7.58
C ALA A 13 -1.71 1.08 -7.11
N PRO A 14 -2.56 1.80 -7.86
CA PRO A 14 -3.98 1.81 -7.58
C PRO A 14 -4.55 0.39 -7.72
N TRP A 15 -5.44 -0.02 -6.82
CA TRP A 15 -6.11 -1.32 -6.95
C TRP A 15 -7.13 -1.34 -8.09
N ASP A 16 -7.86 -0.23 -8.28
CA ASP A 16 -8.92 -0.08 -9.26
C ASP A 16 -8.96 1.37 -9.83
N GLU A 17 -9.84 1.60 -10.80
CA GLU A 17 -10.03 2.92 -11.43
C GLU A 17 -10.45 4.00 -10.42
N LYS A 18 -11.17 3.62 -9.37
CA LYS A 18 -11.61 4.57 -8.34
C LYS A 18 -10.42 5.05 -7.51
N ALA A 19 -9.54 4.14 -7.10
CA ALA A 19 -8.31 4.45 -6.40
C ALA A 19 -7.37 5.33 -7.26
N ALA A 20 -7.36 5.11 -8.58
CA ALA A 20 -6.63 5.95 -9.50
C ALA A 20 -7.23 7.37 -9.57
N SER A 21 -8.56 7.48 -9.71
CA SER A 21 -9.29 8.77 -9.74
C SER A 21 -9.11 9.58 -8.45
N ASP A 22 -9.12 8.92 -7.29
CA ASP A 22 -8.94 9.54 -5.97
C ASP A 22 -7.46 9.80 -5.62
N ASN A 23 -6.53 9.41 -6.50
CA ASN A 23 -5.08 9.48 -6.32
C ASN A 23 -4.62 8.81 -5.01
N ASP A 24 -5.16 7.64 -4.70
CA ASP A 24 -4.89 6.93 -3.44
C ASP A 24 -3.39 6.68 -3.23
N VAL A 25 -2.65 6.31 -4.28
CA VAL A 25 -1.20 6.09 -4.23
C VAL A 25 -0.44 7.34 -3.76
N LYS A 26 -0.91 8.54 -4.10
CA LYS A 26 -0.26 9.80 -3.72
C LYS A 26 -0.52 10.19 -2.27
N PHE A 27 -1.68 9.83 -1.73
CA PHE A 27 -2.14 10.32 -0.42
C PHE A 27 -2.06 9.29 0.69
N ALA A 28 -2.16 7.99 0.37
CA ALA A 28 -2.32 6.95 1.38
C ALA A 28 -1.04 6.66 2.19
N GLY A 29 0.14 6.93 1.63
CA GLY A 29 1.41 6.70 2.32
C GLY A 29 2.57 6.47 1.35
N VAL A 30 3.67 5.94 1.88
CA VAL A 30 4.90 5.66 1.12
C VAL A 30 5.30 4.21 1.35
N MET A 31 5.63 3.51 0.26
CA MET A 31 6.26 2.19 0.29
C MET A 31 7.78 2.36 0.22
N ASP A 32 8.51 1.80 1.19
CA ASP A 32 9.96 1.65 1.06
C ASP A 32 10.27 0.56 0.02
N LYS A 33 11.03 0.93 -1.02
CA LYS A 33 11.29 0.06 -2.18
C LYS A 33 12.13 -1.17 -1.84
N ASP A 34 12.98 -1.09 -0.82
CA ASP A 34 13.98 -2.12 -0.51
C ASP A 34 13.51 -3.02 0.64
N SER A 35 12.85 -2.45 1.65
CA SER A 35 12.37 -3.19 2.82
C SER A 35 10.94 -3.72 2.67
N GLY A 36 10.15 -3.17 1.74
CA GLY A 36 8.73 -3.50 1.59
C GLY A 36 7.85 -3.01 2.73
N VAL A 37 8.34 -2.08 3.55
CA VAL A 37 7.58 -1.49 4.66
C VAL A 37 6.74 -0.34 4.13
N PHE A 38 5.42 -0.45 4.28
CA PHE A 38 4.49 0.63 3.97
C PHE A 38 4.24 1.50 5.20
N THR A 39 4.49 2.80 5.07
CA THR A 39 4.20 3.80 6.11
C THR A 39 2.96 4.59 5.72
N PRO A 40 1.83 4.45 6.45
CA PRO A 40 0.62 5.20 6.14
C PRO A 40 0.79 6.69 6.43
N ALA A 41 0.06 7.52 5.69
CA ALA A 41 0.05 8.96 5.89
C ALA A 41 -0.71 9.37 7.17
N ALA A 42 -0.58 10.65 7.53
CA ALA A 42 -1.20 11.20 8.73
C ALA A 42 -2.74 11.06 8.72
N ALA A 43 -3.31 10.91 9.91
CA ALA A 43 -4.76 10.82 10.13
C ALA A 43 -5.45 12.19 10.01
N GLY A 44 -6.79 12.17 9.91
CA GLY A 44 -7.64 13.36 9.86
C GLY A 44 -7.93 13.86 8.44
N PRO A 45 -8.82 14.88 8.32
CA PRO A 45 -9.22 15.45 7.04
C PRO A 45 -8.02 16.01 6.27
N ASN A 46 -7.89 15.68 4.99
CA ASN A 46 -6.86 16.22 4.12
C ASN A 46 -7.45 17.22 3.12
N PRO A 47 -7.20 18.54 3.26
CA PRO A 47 -7.72 19.57 2.35
C PRO A 47 -7.30 19.39 0.88
N ALA A 48 -6.20 18.69 0.61
CA ALA A 48 -5.73 18.41 -0.75
C ALA A 48 -6.52 17.28 -1.43
N ARG A 49 -7.39 16.57 -0.71
CA ARG A 49 -8.24 15.51 -1.25
C ARG A 49 -9.64 16.00 -1.55
N LYS A 50 -10.28 15.34 -2.52
CA LYS A 50 -11.70 15.56 -2.83
C LYS A 50 -12.53 15.35 -1.55
N TYR A 51 -13.44 16.28 -1.27
CA TYR A 51 -14.27 16.31 -0.06
C TYR A 51 -13.52 16.41 1.27
N GLN A 52 -12.24 16.78 1.26
CA GLN A 52 -11.38 16.80 2.45
C GLN A 52 -11.35 15.46 3.19
N THR A 53 -11.49 14.35 2.45
CA THR A 53 -11.46 13.01 3.04
C THR A 53 -10.11 12.69 3.67
N ASN A 54 -10.05 11.65 4.49
CA ASN A 54 -8.82 11.17 5.11
C ASN A 54 -7.82 10.65 4.05
N ASN A 55 -6.58 10.39 4.47
CA ASN A 55 -5.56 9.70 3.67
C ASN A 55 -5.76 8.18 3.58
N ALA A 56 -7.02 7.72 3.50
CA ALA A 56 -7.33 6.33 3.24
C ALA A 56 -7.07 5.97 1.77
N GLY A 57 -6.90 4.69 1.46
CA GLY A 57 -6.72 4.26 0.07
C GLY A 57 -6.82 2.75 -0.15
N ASN A 58 -7.20 2.39 -1.38
CA ASN A 58 -7.24 1.01 -1.86
C ASN A 58 -6.05 0.76 -2.81
N LEU A 59 -5.01 0.12 -2.29
CA LEU A 59 -3.73 -0.04 -2.97
C LEU A 59 -3.49 -1.49 -3.37
N LYS A 60 -2.81 -1.66 -4.50
CA LYS A 60 -2.16 -2.88 -4.91
C LYS A 60 -0.67 -2.78 -4.56
N VAL A 61 -0.17 -3.70 -3.75
CA VAL A 61 1.25 -3.86 -3.46
C VAL A 61 1.84 -4.79 -4.51
N VAL A 62 2.90 -4.36 -5.18
CA VAL A 62 3.61 -5.15 -6.20
C VAL A 62 5.03 -5.40 -5.72
N ALA A 63 5.42 -6.67 -5.64
CA ALA A 63 6.77 -7.11 -5.36
C ALA A 63 7.39 -7.65 -6.64
N SER A 64 8.53 -7.10 -7.06
CA SER A 64 9.26 -7.53 -8.25
C SER A 64 10.58 -8.18 -7.84
N VAL A 65 10.82 -9.41 -8.29
CA VAL A 65 12.06 -10.17 -8.01
C VAL A 65 12.75 -10.45 -9.33
N GLN A 66 14.05 -10.19 -9.39
CA GLN A 66 14.87 -10.56 -10.55
C GLN A 66 15.47 -11.95 -10.34
N ASP A 67 15.15 -12.87 -11.24
CA ASP A 67 15.64 -14.25 -11.28
C ASP A 67 16.40 -14.47 -12.60
N GLY A 68 17.69 -14.13 -12.60
CA GLY A 68 18.53 -14.07 -13.80
C GLY A 68 18.01 -13.02 -14.78
N GLU A 69 17.61 -13.45 -15.98
CA GLU A 69 17.04 -12.58 -17.01
C GLU A 69 15.53 -12.36 -16.85
N ARG A 70 14.87 -13.04 -15.90
CA ARG A 70 13.42 -12.97 -15.71
C ARG A 70 13.07 -12.04 -14.56
N THR A 71 12.04 -11.22 -14.77
CA THR A 71 11.39 -10.48 -13.68
C THR A 71 10.11 -11.21 -13.29
N LEU A 72 10.04 -11.66 -12.05
CA LEU A 72 8.85 -12.27 -11.47
C LEU A 72 8.13 -11.23 -10.63
N GLN A 73 6.81 -11.15 -10.75
CA GLN A 73 5.99 -10.21 -9.99
C GLN A 73 4.95 -10.95 -9.15
N GLY A 74 4.80 -10.51 -7.91
CA GLY A 74 3.72 -10.89 -7.00
C GLY A 74 2.89 -9.68 -6.65
N GLU A 75 1.57 -9.86 -6.55
CA GLU A 75 0.63 -8.79 -6.20
C GLU A 75 -0.12 -9.12 -4.91
N GLY A 76 -0.38 -8.10 -4.11
CA GLY A 76 -1.20 -8.17 -2.91
C GLY A 76 -2.11 -6.95 -2.79
N ARG A 77 -3.20 -7.07 -2.03
CA ARG A 77 -4.11 -5.95 -1.76
C ARG A 77 -3.83 -5.35 -0.39
N LEU A 78 -3.72 -4.03 -0.32
CA LEU A 78 -3.54 -3.26 0.90
C LEU A 78 -4.64 -2.21 1.03
N LEU A 79 -5.40 -2.28 2.13
CA LEU A 79 -6.39 -1.27 2.48
C LEU A 79 -5.83 -0.36 3.58
N VAL A 80 -5.61 0.90 3.26
CA VAL A 80 -5.23 1.93 4.23
C VAL A 80 -6.53 2.56 4.74
N THR A 81 -6.80 2.42 6.03
CA THR A 81 -8.06 2.82 6.66
C THR A 81 -7.85 3.70 7.88
N VAL A 82 -8.96 4.19 8.44
CA VAL A 82 -9.01 5.09 9.59
C VAL A 82 -8.61 4.39 10.89
N GLN A 83 -8.22 5.19 11.89
CA GLN A 83 -7.84 4.69 13.20
C GLN A 83 -9.00 4.02 13.94
N ARG A 84 -8.66 3.01 14.75
CA ARG A 84 -9.55 2.41 15.75
C ARG A 84 -9.21 2.96 17.12
N TRP A 85 -10.19 3.48 17.84
CA TRP A 85 -10.00 4.10 19.16
C TRP A 85 -10.11 3.12 20.33
N ASN A 86 -10.85 2.02 20.16
CA ASN A 86 -10.95 0.95 21.15
C ASN A 86 -10.11 -0.26 20.70
N ASN A 87 -9.05 -0.59 21.45
CA ASN A 87 -8.16 -1.70 21.13
C ASN A 87 -8.08 -2.68 22.33
N PRO A 88 -9.09 -3.57 22.51
CA PRO A 88 -9.09 -4.54 23.59
C PRO A 88 -7.94 -5.56 23.44
N PRO A 89 -7.54 -6.26 24.53
CA PRO A 89 -6.44 -7.23 24.51
C PRO A 89 -6.65 -8.41 23.56
N ILE A 90 -7.90 -8.80 23.33
CA ILE A 90 -8.30 -9.80 22.34
C ILE A 90 -9.07 -9.05 21.25
N ARG A 91 -8.65 -9.24 20.00
CA ARG A 91 -9.20 -8.53 18.84
C ARG A 91 -10.45 -9.19 18.28
#